data_AF-A0A3D4RR31-F1
#
_entry.id   AF-A0A3D4RR31-F1
#
_cell.length_a   1.000
_cell.length_b   1.000
_cell.length_c   1.000
_cell.angle_alpha   90.00
_cell.angle_beta   90.00
_cell.angle_gamma   90.00
#
_symmetry.space_group_name_H-M   'P 1'
#
loop_
_entity.id
_entity.type
_entity.pdbx_description
1 polymer ?
#
loop_
_entity_poly.entity_id
_entity_poly.type
_entity_poly.pdbx_seq_one_letter_code
_entity_poly.pdbx_strand_id
1 'polypeptide(L)' 'MTTIAQQLGFTYSRKGCPCNGTPLIYTRQVDGTTYTLTLWERRNAWRLTAKGCVLATGNTDNMTDKINHIFNL' A
#
# COMPACT_ATOMS: atom_id res chain seq x y z
N MET A 1 2.03 8.61 -15.72
CA MET A 1 2.50 8.95 -14.36
C MET A 1 2.41 7.69 -13.51
N THR A 2 3.51 7.30 -12.89
CA THR A 2 3.63 6.11 -12.03
C THR A 2 3.23 6.50 -10.60
N THR A 3 2.39 5.72 -9.92
CA THR A 3 1.97 6.03 -8.53
C THR A 3 3.08 5.73 -7.53
N ILE A 4 3.04 6.34 -6.33
CA ILE A 4 3.99 6.06 -5.23
C ILE A 4 4.04 4.55 -4.93
N ALA A 5 2.88 3.88 -4.94
CA ALA A 5 2.81 2.43 -4.76
C ALA A 5 3.62 1.66 -5.81
N GLN A 6 3.54 2.06 -7.08
CA GLN A 6 4.27 1.42 -8.18
C GLN A 6 5.78 1.69 -8.10
N GLN A 7 6.20 2.87 -7.64
CA GLN A 7 7.62 3.17 -7.39
C GLN A 7 8.21 2.29 -6.29
N LEU A 8 7.40 1.90 -5.29
CA LEU A 8 7.76 0.98 -4.22
C LEU A 8 7.64 -0.50 -4.62
N GLY A 9 7.52 -0.80 -5.91
CA GLY A 9 7.47 -2.15 -6.46
C GLY A 9 6.14 -2.87 -6.24
N PHE A 10 5.05 -2.16 -5.92
CA PHE A 10 3.72 -2.77 -5.86
C PHE A 10 3.02 -2.76 -7.23
N THR A 11 2.34 -3.85 -7.53
CA THR A 11 1.52 -3.99 -8.72
C THR A 11 0.07 -3.67 -8.39
N TYR A 12 -0.60 -2.91 -9.25
CA TYR A 12 -2.02 -2.63 -9.09
C TYR A 12 -2.82 -3.92 -9.23
N SER A 13 -3.69 -4.21 -8.25
CA SER A 13 -4.53 -5.40 -8.24
C SER A 13 -5.97 -5.07 -8.62
N ARG A 14 -6.62 -4.15 -7.90
CA ARG A 14 -8.02 -3.78 -8.13
C ARG A 14 -8.43 -2.49 -7.40
N LYS A 15 -9.59 -1.95 -7.78
CA LYS A 15 -10.32 -0.99 -6.93
C LYS A 15 -11.00 -1.76 -5.81
N GLY A 16 -11.00 -1.19 -4.60
CA GLY A 16 -11.79 -1.69 -3.49
C GLY A 16 -13.28 -1.54 -3.74
N CYS A 17 -14.08 -2.01 -2.77
CA CYS A 17 -15.53 -1.83 -2.81
C CYS A 17 -15.88 -0.32 -2.87
N PRO A 18 -16.86 0.10 -3.70
CA PRO A 18 -17.20 1.52 -3.90
C PRO A 18 -18.00 2.13 -2.75
N CYS A 19 -17.54 1.97 -1.51
CA CYS A 19 -17.98 2.77 -0.38
C CYS A 19 -17.15 4.06 -0.29
N ASN A 20 -17.66 5.07 0.42
CA ASN A 20 -17.11 6.42 0.48
C ASN A 20 -15.57 6.43 0.63
N GLY A 21 -14.83 6.89 -0.38
CA GLY A 21 -13.38 6.76 -0.44
C GLY A 21 -12.91 5.39 -0.92
N THR A 22 -13.37 4.93 -2.10
CA THR A 22 -12.93 3.69 -2.75
C THR A 22 -11.40 3.61 -2.76
N PRO A 23 -10.78 2.67 -2.03
CA PRO A 23 -9.33 2.56 -2.05
C PRO A 23 -8.84 1.90 -3.33
N LEU A 24 -7.59 2.20 -3.69
CA LEU A 24 -6.83 1.41 -4.64
C LEU A 24 -6.09 0.32 -3.88
N ILE A 25 -6.14 -0.91 -4.37
CA ILE A 25 -5.47 -2.06 -3.78
C ILE A 25 -4.31 -2.46 -4.67
N TYR A 26 -3.12 -2.49 -4.08
CA TYR A 26 -1.89 -2.94 -4.70
C TYR A 26 -1.30 -4.13 -3.94
N THR A 27 -0.54 -4.96 -4.63
CA THR A 27 0.10 -6.14 -4.04
C THR A 27 1.58 -6.20 -4.41
N ARG A 28 2.40 -6.73 -3.50
CA ARG A 28 3.81 -7.02 -3.71
C ARG A 28 4.14 -8.35 -3.05
N GLN A 29 4.92 -9.20 -3.70
CA GLN A 29 5.48 -10.39 -3.08
C GLN A 29 6.94 -10.15 -2.69
N VAL A 30 7.29 -10.48 -1.45
CA VAL A 30 8.65 -10.45 -0.92
C VAL A 30 8.86 -11.71 -0.10
N ASP A 31 9.88 -12.50 -0.44
CA ASP A 31 10.25 -13.75 0.24
C ASP A 31 9.04 -14.69 0.52
N GLY A 32 8.20 -14.88 -0.50
CA GLY A 32 7.00 -15.73 -0.41
C GLY A 32 5.84 -15.15 0.40
N THR A 33 5.98 -13.96 0.97
CA THR A 33 4.90 -13.25 1.68
C THR A 33 4.23 -12.24 0.76
N THR A 34 2.89 -12.31 0.67
CA THR A 34 2.09 -11.31 -0.05
C THR A 34 1.77 -10.12 0.86
N TYR A 35 2.22 -8.95 0.45
CA TYR A 35 1.92 -7.67 1.06
C TYR A 35 0.80 -7.00 0.26
N THR A 36 -0.23 -6.53 0.97
CA THR A 36 -1.35 -5.78 0.39
C THR A 36 -1.29 -4.35 0.86
N LEU A 37 -1.20 -3.43 -0.08
CA LEU A 37 -1.20 -2.00 0.16
C LEU A 37 -2.56 -1.43 -0.26
N THR A 38 -3.27 -0.85 0.69
CA THR A 38 -4.55 -0.17 0.46
C THR A 38 -4.30 1.33 0.51
N LEU A 39 -4.63 2.04 -0.56
CA LEU A 39 -4.39 3.48 -0.72
C LEU A 39 -5.71 4.23 -0.86
N TRP A 40 -5.94 5.21 0.01
CA TRP A 40 -7.08 6.12 -0.02
C TRP A 40 -6.59 7.51 -0.43
N GLU A 41 -6.43 7.75 -1.73
CA GLU A 41 -5.85 8.99 -2.26
C GLU A 41 -6.61 10.23 -1.79
N ARG A 42 -7.94 10.20 -1.84
CA ARG A 42 -8.80 11.32 -1.37
C ARG A 42 -8.68 11.61 0.13
N ARG A 43 -8.16 10.67 0.92
CA ARG A 43 -8.03 10.81 2.38
C ARG A 43 -6.60 11.05 2.82
N ASN A 44 -5.65 11.17 1.88
CA ASN A 44 -4.22 11.18 2.18
C ASN A 44 -3.85 10.06 3.18
N ALA A 45 -4.28 8.82 2.91
CA ALA A 45 -4.13 7.72 3.85
C ALA A 45 -3.78 6.40 3.16
N TRP A 46 -3.03 5.55 3.86
CA TRP A 46 -2.68 4.21 3.38
C TRP A 46 -2.56 3.20 4.52
N ARG A 47 -2.62 1.93 4.16
CA ARG A 47 -2.45 0.78 5.06
C ARG A 47 -1.71 -0.34 4.35
N LEU A 48 -0.68 -0.87 4.99
CA LEU A 48 0.04 -2.07 4.57
C LEU A 48 -0.37 -3.26 5.45
N THR A 49 -0.74 -4.37 4.83
CA THR A 49 -1.05 -5.62 5.51
C THR A 49 -0.26 -6.79 4.93
N ALA A 50 0.04 -7.77 5.77
CA ALA A 50 0.60 -9.05 5.35
C ALA A 50 0.07 -10.15 6.28
N LYS A 51 -0.21 -11.34 5.74
CA LYS A 51 -0.70 -12.50 6.51
C LYS A 51 -1.92 -12.18 7.40
N GLY A 52 -2.77 -11.25 6.98
CA GLY A 52 -3.95 -10.80 7.73
C GLY A 52 -3.70 -9.75 8.81
N CYS A 53 -2.44 -9.40 9.09
CA CYS A 53 -2.07 -8.39 10.09
C CYS A 53 -1.81 -7.02 9.45
N VAL A 54 -2.12 -5.95 10.17
CA VAL A 54 -1.71 -4.58 9.81
C VAL A 54 -0.27 -4.38 10.23
N LEU A 55 0.61 -4.08 9.27
CA LEU A 55 2.03 -3.81 9.55
C LEU A 55 2.29 -2.32 9.75
N ALA A 56 1.64 -1.48 8.95
CA ALA A 56 1.79 -0.04 9.04
C ALA A 56 0.59 0.71 8.43
N THR A 57 0.41 1.93 8.91
CA THR A 57 -0.52 2.93 8.38
C THR A 57 0.15 4.30 8.39
N GLY A 58 -0.38 5.20 7.57
CA GLY A 58 0.15 6.56 7.50
C GLY A 58 -0.59 7.42 6.48
N ASN A 59 0.01 8.57 6.19
CA ASN A 59 -0.37 9.46 5.10
C ASN A 59 0.62 9.32 3.95
N THR A 60 0.28 9.80 2.75
CA THR A 60 1.14 9.62 1.57
C THR A 60 2.49 10.31 1.73
N ASP A 61 2.57 11.35 2.57
CA ASP A 61 3.80 12.10 2.85
C ASP A 61 4.89 11.26 3.53
N ASN A 62 4.50 10.28 4.37
CA ASN A 62 5.44 9.40 5.08
C ASN A 62 5.49 7.97 4.53
N MET A 63 4.83 7.72 3.40
CA MET A 63 4.60 6.38 2.88
C MET A 63 5.90 5.70 2.44
N THR A 64 6.73 6.40 1.67
CA THR A 64 8.00 5.87 1.15
C THR A 64 8.93 5.47 2.28
N ASP A 65 9.19 6.38 3.23
CA ASP A 65 10.12 6.13 4.33
C ASP A 65 9.69 4.94 5.19
N LYS A 66 8.40 4.86 5.54
CA LYS A 66 7.87 3.75 6.33
C LYS A 66 7.92 2.42 5.59
N ILE A 67 7.59 2.41 4.30
CA ILE A 67 7.60 1.18 3.50
C ILE A 67 9.03 0.70 3.29
N ASN A 68 9.97 1.61 3.00
CA ASN A 68 11.38 1.28 2.87
C ASN A 68 11.95 0.72 4.17
N HIS A 69 11.61 1.31 5.32
CA HIS A 69 12.00 0.78 6.62
C HIS A 69 11.49 -0.66 6.87
N ILE A 70 10.26 -0.98 6.45
CA ILE A 70 9.69 -2.33 6.60
C ILE A 70 10.41 -3.36 5.73
N PHE A 71 10.81 -2.96 4.53
CA PHE A 71 11.48 -3.84 3.57
C PHE A 71 13.01 -3.77 3.63
N ASN A 72 13.59 -2.98 4.53
CA ASN A 72 15.03 -2.67 4.59
C ASN A 72 15.60 -2.20 3.23
N LEU A 73 14.85 -1.31 2.55
CA LEU A 73 15.21 -0.73 1.25
C LEU A 73 15.83 0.67 1.37
#